data_AF-X1QP93-F1
#
_entry.id   AF-X1QP93-F1
#
_cell.length_a   1.000
_cell.length_b   1.000
_cell.length_c   1.000
_cell.angle_alpha   90.00
_cell.angle_beta   90.00
_cell.angle_gamma   90.00
#
_symmetry.space_group_name_H-M   'P 1'
#
loop_
_entity.id
_entity.type
_entity.pdbx_description
1 polymer ?
#
loop_
_entity_poly.entity_id
_entity_poly.type
_entity_poly.pdbx_seq_one_letter_code
_entity_poly.pdbx_strand_id
1 'polypeptide(L)'
;MIAKLRNLGIHIEWQRVQEIADTGSFGRPHIAQAMLEKGYIASIKEAFTKYISRDGPAYVDREKMTPVEAVELILLAGGLPVLAHPLTINDLETMIVELKAAGL
;
A
#
# COMPACT_ATOMS: atom_id res chain seq x y z
N MET A 1 -4.82 -7.16 8.46
CA MET A 1 -5.25 -7.82 7.20
C MET A 1 -5.39 -9.33 7.37
N ILE A 2 -4.34 -10.07 7.79
CA ILE A 2 -4.40 -11.54 7.97
C ILE A 2 -5.54 -11.98 8.89
N ALA A 3 -5.75 -11.31 10.03
CA ALA A 3 -6.87 -11.62 10.91
C ALA A 3 -8.24 -11.46 10.22
N LYS A 4 -8.41 -10.44 9.36
CA LYS A 4 -9.64 -10.27 8.57
C LYS A 4 -9.79 -11.38 7.53
N LEU A 5 -8.70 -11.76 6.85
CA LEU A 5 -8.70 -12.89 5.91
C LEU A 5 -9.10 -14.20 6.60
N ARG A 6 -8.62 -14.44 7.82
CA ARG A 6 -8.99 -15.61 8.63
C ARG A 6 -10.50 -15.70 8.85
N ASN A 7 -11.15 -14.58 9.15
CA ASN A 7 -12.61 -14.52 9.32
C ASN A 7 -13.38 -14.80 8.03
N LEU A 8 -12.72 -14.72 6.87
CA LEU A 8 -13.26 -15.06 5.55
C LEU A 8 -12.91 -16.51 5.13
N GLY A 9 -12.34 -17.31 6.04
CA GLY A 9 -11.89 -18.68 5.75
C GLY A 9 -10.52 -18.77 5.08
N ILE A 10 -9.83 -17.65 4.87
CA ILE A 10 -8.52 -17.58 4.20
C ILE A 10 -7.43 -17.58 5.28
N HIS A 11 -6.75 -18.73 5.42
CA HIS A 11 -5.76 -18.95 6.46
C HIS A 11 -4.35 -18.77 5.90
N ILE A 12 -3.68 -17.70 6.35
CA ILE A 12 -2.32 -17.35 5.94
C ILE A 12 -1.45 -17.21 7.17
N GLU A 13 -0.30 -17.87 7.13
CA GLU A 13 0.71 -17.77 8.18
C GLU A 13 1.49 -16.47 8.03
N TRP A 14 1.60 -15.72 9.13
CA TRP A 14 2.37 -14.48 9.14
C TRP A 14 3.84 -14.73 8.78
N GLN A 15 4.42 -15.80 9.31
CA GLN A 15 5.79 -16.21 8.99
C GLN A 15 6.02 -16.36 7.48
N ARG A 16 5.05 -16.93 6.74
CA ARG A 16 5.20 -17.08 5.29
C ARG A 16 5.18 -15.73 4.57
N VAL A 17 4.33 -14.80 5.02
CA VAL A 17 4.33 -13.43 4.49
C VAL A 17 5.67 -12.73 4.76
N GLN A 18 6.31 -13.02 5.91
CA GLN A 18 7.63 -12.50 6.23
C GLN A 18 8.71 -13.04 5.29
N GLU A 19 8.72 -14.34 5.05
CA GLU A 19 9.65 -14.98 4.10
C GLU A 19 9.52 -14.43 2.68
N ILE A 20 8.29 -14.16 2.23
CA ILE A 20 8.04 -13.60 0.89
C ILE A 20 8.55 -12.15 0.79
N ALA A 21 8.41 -11.36 1.85
CA ALA A 21 8.88 -9.98 1.88
C ALA A 21 10.40 -9.86 2.09
N ASP A 22 11.04 -10.93 2.58
CA ASP A 22 12.46 -11.00 2.91
C ASP A 22 12.89 -9.82 3.82
N THR A 23 13.82 -8.98 3.37
CA THR A 23 14.34 -7.81 4.08
C THR A 23 13.62 -6.51 3.73
N GLY A 24 12.60 -6.58 2.88
CA GLY A 24 11.87 -5.42 2.36
C GLY A 24 10.70 -4.95 3.23
N SER A 25 10.04 -3.87 2.78
CA SER A 25 8.80 -3.39 3.38
C SER A 25 7.66 -4.40 3.18
N PHE A 26 6.91 -4.71 4.24
CA PHE A 26 5.68 -5.49 4.12
C PHE A 26 4.62 -4.73 3.32
N GLY A 27 3.79 -5.48 2.59
CA GLY A 27 2.87 -4.92 1.63
C GLY A 27 1.82 -5.93 1.17
N ARG A 28 0.73 -5.40 0.62
CA ARG A 28 -0.38 -6.20 0.08
C ARG A 28 0.05 -7.23 -0.99
N PRO A 29 1.04 -6.96 -1.87
CA PRO A 29 1.52 -7.96 -2.81
C PRO A 29 2.04 -9.23 -2.15
N HIS A 30 2.72 -9.14 -1.00
CA HIS A 30 3.22 -10.32 -0.27
C HIS A 30 2.07 -11.17 0.30
N ILE A 31 0.99 -10.52 0.75
CA ILE A 31 -0.22 -11.22 1.19
C ILE A 31 -0.92 -11.90 0.01
N ALA A 32 -1.03 -11.21 -1.13
CA ALA A 32 -1.58 -11.81 -2.35
C ALA A 32 -0.75 -13.02 -2.83
N GLN A 33 0.56 -12.95 -2.74
CA GLN A 33 1.44 -14.06 -3.07
C GLN A 33 1.19 -15.25 -2.13
N ALA A 34 1.09 -15.02 -0.82
CA ALA A 34 0.75 -16.08 0.13
C ALA A 34 -0.66 -16.68 -0.10
N MET A 35 -1.63 -15.86 -0.53
CA MET A 35 -2.96 -16.34 -0.94
C MET A 35 -2.87 -17.26 -2.16
N LEU A 36 -2.05 -16.88 -3.15
CA LEU A 36 -1.85 -17.63 -4.38
C LEU A 36 -1.17 -18.99 -4.12
N GLU A 37 -0.10 -19.01 -3.31
CA GLU A 37 0.60 -20.25 -2.92
C GLU A 37 -0.30 -21.26 -2.21
N LYS A 38 -1.28 -20.77 -1.44
CA LYS A 38 -2.28 -21.59 -0.74
C LYS A 38 -3.48 -21.98 -1.62
N GLY A 39 -3.56 -21.47 -2.85
CA GLY A 39 -4.66 -21.77 -3.78
C GLY A 39 -5.98 -21.06 -3.47
N TYR A 40 -5.99 -20.02 -2.63
CA TYR A 40 -7.21 -19.25 -2.34
C TYR A 40 -7.65 -18.33 -3.48
N ILE A 41 -6.75 -18.08 -4.44
CA ILE A 41 -6.95 -17.24 -5.61
C ILE A 41 -6.22 -17.85 -6.81
N ALA A 42 -6.65 -17.51 -8.02
CA ALA A 42 -6.02 -17.93 -9.26
C ALA A 42 -5.01 -16.90 -9.81
N SER A 43 -5.03 -15.66 -9.31
CA SER A 43 -4.08 -14.62 -9.72
C SER A 43 -3.92 -13.53 -8.65
N ILE A 44 -2.78 -12.83 -8.65
CA ILE A 44 -2.56 -11.67 -7.76
C ILE A 44 -3.64 -10.60 -7.96
N LYS A 45 -4.08 -10.38 -9.21
CA LYS A 45 -5.16 -9.44 -9.52
C LYS A 45 -6.45 -9.79 -8.77
N GLU A 46 -6.79 -11.07 -8.70
CA GLU A 46 -7.97 -11.54 -7.97
C GLU A 46 -7.91 -11.17 -6.48
N ALA A 47 -6.73 -11.25 -5.85
CA ALA A 47 -6.55 -10.82 -4.46
C ALA A 47 -7.02 -9.38 -4.26
N PHE A 48 -6.54 -8.46 -5.11
CA PHE A 48 -6.88 -7.05 -5.03
C PHE A 48 -8.36 -6.82 -5.36
N THR A 49 -8.89 -7.43 -6.41
CA THR A 49 -10.29 -7.25 -6.80
C THR A 49 -11.26 -7.71 -5.71
N LYS A 50 -11.00 -8.87 -5.06
CA LYS A 50 -11.97 -9.50 -4.16
C LYS A 50 -11.73 -9.24 -2.68
N TYR A 51 -10.49 -9.02 -2.25
CA TYR A 51 -10.15 -9.11 -0.82
C TYR A 51 -9.40 -7.90 -0.27
N ILE A 52 -8.32 -7.46 -0.92
CA ILE A 52 -7.31 -6.58 -0.30
C ILE A 52 -7.14 -5.20 -0.96
N SER A 53 -7.98 -4.84 -1.94
CA SER A 53 -8.09 -3.45 -2.45
C SER A 53 -8.58 -2.51 -1.35
N ARG A 54 -8.59 -1.19 -1.62
CA ARG A 54 -8.96 -0.18 -0.62
C ARG A 54 -10.39 -0.38 -0.07
N ASP A 55 -11.27 -0.91 -0.90
CA ASP A 55 -12.67 -1.19 -0.56
C ASP A 55 -12.91 -2.68 -0.27
N GLY A 56 -11.84 -3.48 -0.22
CA GLY A 56 -11.91 -4.92 -0.03
C GLY A 56 -12.20 -5.32 1.42
N PRO A 57 -12.83 -6.48 1.66
CA PRO A 57 -13.26 -6.93 2.99
C PRO A 57 -12.10 -7.14 3.97
N ALA A 58 -10.89 -7.40 3.48
CA ALA A 58 -9.70 -7.58 4.30
C ALA A 58 -8.83 -6.32 4.41
N TYR A 59 -9.21 -5.21 3.77
CA TYR A 59 -8.49 -3.95 3.87
C TYR A 59 -8.41 -3.47 5.32
N VAL A 60 -7.24 -2.98 5.69
CA VAL A 60 -7.01 -2.30 6.95
C VAL A 60 -6.29 -1.01 6.57
N ASP A 61 -6.89 0.13 6.93
CA ASP A 61 -6.25 1.40 6.67
C ASP A 61 -5.03 1.54 7.56
N ARG A 62 -4.01 2.22 7.04
CA ARG A 62 -2.79 2.53 7.77
C ARG A 62 -2.70 4.02 7.95
N GLU A 63 -2.11 4.43 9.07
CA GLU A 63 -1.67 5.80 9.23
C GLU A 63 -0.64 6.13 8.15
N LYS A 64 -0.78 7.31 7.55
CA LYS A 64 0.07 7.79 6.47
C LYS A 64 0.53 9.19 6.85
N MET A 65 1.80 9.44 6.58
CA MET A 65 2.30 10.80 6.48
C MET A 65 1.53 11.54 5.38
N THR A 66 1.20 12.80 5.64
CA THR A 66 0.60 13.67 4.63
C THR A 66 1.61 13.96 3.52
N PRO A 67 1.13 14.28 2.30
CA PRO A 67 2.02 14.68 1.21
C PRO A 67 2.94 15.86 1.57
N VAL A 68 2.44 16.83 2.35
CA VAL A 68 3.21 18.00 2.83
C VAL A 68 4.34 17.57 3.77
N GLU A 69 4.04 16.78 4.81
CA GLU A 69 5.06 16.27 5.73
C GLU A 69 6.13 15.46 5.00
N ALA A 70 5.75 14.71 3.95
CA ALA A 70 6.71 13.96 3.13
C ALA A 70 7.66 14.87 2.34
N VAL A 71 7.15 15.97 1.77
CA VAL A 71 7.97 16.98 1.08
C VAL A 71 8.94 17.63 2.07
N GLU A 72 8.44 18.08 3.21
CA GLU A 72 9.26 18.71 4.25
C GLU A 72 10.37 17.78 4.75
N LEU A 73 10.05 16.49 4.98
CA LEU A 73 11.03 15.50 5.41
C LEU A 73 12.13 15.26 4.37
N ILE A 74 11.78 15.20 3.08
CA ILE A 74 12.76 15.02 2.00
C ILE A 74 13.70 16.23 1.93
N LEU A 75 13.16 17.45 2.06
CA LEU A 75 13.96 18.68 2.07
C LEU A 75 14.87 18.77 3.29
N LEU A 76 14.40 18.39 4.47
CA LEU A 76 15.21 18.32 5.70
C LEU A 76 16.38 17.34 5.56
N ALA A 77 16.20 16.27 4.78
CA ALA A 77 17.26 15.33 4.44
C ALA A 77 18.19 15.82 3.30
N GLY A 78 17.97 17.02 2.75
CA GLY A 78 18.72 17.59 1.63
C GLY A 78 18.38 16.97 0.27
N GLY A 79 17.23 16.29 0.17
CA GLY A 79 16.76 15.66 -1.06
C GLY A 79 15.92 16.58 -1.95
N LEU A 80 15.57 16.08 -3.14
CA LEU A 80 14.64 16.71 -4.08
C LEU A 80 13.33 15.92 -4.11
N PRO A 81 12.22 16.46 -3.58
CA PRO A 81 10.91 15.80 -3.65
C PRO A 81 10.38 15.78 -5.09
N VAL A 82 9.75 14.67 -5.51
CA VAL A 82 9.14 14.52 -6.83
C VAL A 82 7.78 13.85 -6.68
N LEU A 83 6.74 14.45 -7.28
CA LEU A 83 5.40 13.89 -7.27
C LEU A 83 5.30 12.70 -8.24
N ALA A 84 5.16 11.49 -7.69
CA ALA A 84 4.97 10.29 -8.48
C ALA A 84 3.56 10.24 -9.08
N HIS A 85 3.46 9.66 -10.30
CA HIS A 85 2.22 9.29 -10.98
C HIS A 85 1.05 10.31 -10.86
N PRO A 86 1.26 11.58 -11.28
CA PRO A 86 0.30 12.67 -11.05
C PRO A 86 -1.06 12.45 -11.71
N LEU A 87 -1.11 11.70 -12.82
CA LEU A 87 -2.35 11.41 -13.56
C LEU A 87 -3.34 10.51 -12.81
N THR A 88 -2.95 9.97 -11.65
CA THR A 88 -3.82 9.13 -10.81
C THR A 88 -4.47 9.90 -9.65
N ILE A 89 -4.21 11.21 -9.56
CA ILE A 89 -4.69 12.08 -8.49
C ILE A 89 -5.99 12.75 -8.94
N ASN A 90 -7.04 12.62 -8.13
CA ASN A 90 -8.38 13.14 -8.45
C ASN A 90 -8.42 14.68 -8.53
N ASP A 91 -7.74 15.37 -7.61
CA ASP A 91 -7.66 16.83 -7.55
C ASP A 91 -6.20 17.28 -7.58
N LEU A 92 -5.59 17.12 -8.76
CA LEU A 92 -4.18 17.37 -8.97
C LEU A 92 -3.83 18.85 -8.81
N GLU A 93 -4.68 19.77 -9.28
CA GLU A 93 -4.40 21.21 -9.25
C GLU A 93 -4.28 21.71 -7.81
N THR A 94 -5.26 21.38 -6.96
CA THR A 94 -5.22 21.75 -5.54
C THR A 94 -3.99 21.16 -4.85
N MET A 95 -3.69 19.88 -5.10
CA MET A 95 -2.53 19.22 -4.51
C MET A 95 -1.21 19.85 -4.94
N ILE A 96 -1.07 20.27 -6.20
CA ILE A 96 0.14 20.96 -6.67
C ILE A 96 0.31 22.30 -5.98
N VAL A 97 -0.77 23.08 -5.82
CA VAL A 97 -0.70 24.39 -5.13
C VAL A 97 -0.24 24.20 -3.68
N GLU A 98 -0.79 23.21 -2.98
CA GLU A 98 -0.43 22.87 -1.60
C GLU A 98 1.03 22.40 -1.50
N LEU A 99 1.44 21.44 -2.34
CA LEU A 99 2.78 20.87 -2.29
C LEU A 99 3.87 21.86 -2.71
N LYS A 100 3.58 22.73 -3.69
CA LYS A 100 4.49 23.82 -4.08
C LYS A 100 4.76 24.76 -2.92
N ALA A 101 3.74 25.07 -2.10
CA ALA A 101 3.93 25.91 -0.92
C ALA A 101 4.85 25.26 0.12
N ALA A 102 4.89 23.93 0.17
CA ALA A 102 5.77 23.13 1.04
C ALA A 102 7.19 22.92 0.46
N GLY A 103 7.44 23.29 -0.79
CA GLY A 103 8.76 23.18 -1.43
C GLY A 103 8.95 21.96 -2.36
N LEU A 104 7.85 21.39 -2.88
CA LEU A 104 7.89 20.54 -4.06
C LEU A 104 8.31 21.33 -5.30
#